data_AF-A0A3S9SI75-F1
#
_entry.id   AF-A0A3S9SI75-F1
#
_cell.length_a   1.000
_cell.length_b   1.000
_cell.length_c   1.000
_cell.angle_alpha   90.00
_cell.angle_beta   90.00
_cell.angle_gamma   90.00
#
_symmetry.space_group_name_H-M   'P 1'
#
loop_
_entity.id
_entity.type
_entity.pdbx_description
1 polymer ?
#
loop_
_entity_poly.entity_id
_entity_poly.type
_entity_poly.pdbx_seq_one_letter_code
_entity_poly.pdbx_strand_id
1 'polypeptide(L)'
;MFTVLAVSASAALAKDPSFADLKPPDVVDGYQIYGTPAQDITETFIFVDGGAREGEIASIHLLSVLQNSQAFVVVPGRTLAEYVRNTRSAGSKVYSVQCAEKTVREVERRTNAQGARIPFNRLHGVSKVVARAVCKVAEQS
;
A
#
# COMPACT_ATOMS: atom_id res chain seq x y z
N MET A 1 -33.95 -22.55 -33.57
CA MET A 1 -32.51 -22.34 -33.83
C MET A 1 -32.10 -21.12 -33.02
N PHE A 2 -31.45 -21.30 -31.86
CA PHE A 2 -30.98 -20.20 -31.03
C PHE A 2 -29.49 -20.00 -31.29
N THR A 3 -29.14 -18.89 -31.92
CA THR A 3 -27.75 -18.50 -32.15
C THR A 3 -27.20 -17.88 -30.87
N VAL A 4 -26.31 -18.60 -30.17
CA VAL A 4 -25.56 -18.05 -29.04
C VAL A 4 -24.52 -17.09 -29.59
N LEU A 5 -24.68 -15.78 -29.34
CA LEU A 5 -23.58 -14.84 -29.50
C LEU A 5 -22.53 -15.16 -28.44
N ALA A 6 -21.43 -15.79 -28.86
CA ALA A 6 -20.21 -15.81 -28.10
C ALA A 6 -19.71 -14.36 -28.01
N VAL A 7 -19.97 -13.70 -26.87
CA VAL A 7 -19.20 -12.53 -26.47
C VAL A 7 -17.79 -13.04 -26.23
N SER A 8 -16.93 -12.78 -27.21
CA SER A 8 -15.48 -12.81 -27.03
C SER A 8 -15.17 -11.82 -25.92
N ALA A 9 -15.04 -12.31 -24.68
CA ALA A 9 -14.41 -11.55 -23.63
C ALA A 9 -13.00 -11.24 -24.15
N SER A 10 -12.79 -10.01 -24.61
CA SER A 10 -11.48 -9.56 -25.07
C SER A 10 -10.50 -9.91 -23.98
N ALA A 11 -9.62 -10.87 -24.28
CA ALA A 11 -8.43 -11.13 -23.51
C ALA A 11 -7.54 -9.89 -23.64
N ALA A 12 -7.89 -8.84 -22.91
CA ALA A 12 -6.92 -7.94 -22.34
C ALA A 12 -6.13 -8.75 -21.32
N LEU A 13 -5.31 -9.69 -21.80
CA LEU A 13 -4.01 -9.97 -21.21
C LEU A 13 -3.15 -8.72 -21.47
N ALA A 14 -3.64 -7.58 -20.96
CA ALA A 14 -2.93 -6.34 -20.90
C ALA A 14 -1.81 -6.62 -19.91
N LYS A 15 -0.58 -6.64 -20.42
CA LYS A 15 0.72 -6.58 -19.72
C LYS A 15 0.55 -6.49 -18.19
N ASP A 16 1.07 -7.48 -17.46
CA ASP A 16 1.04 -7.50 -16.00
C ASP A 16 1.36 -6.10 -15.44
N PRO A 17 0.54 -5.57 -14.51
CA PRO A 17 0.71 -4.21 -14.02
C PRO A 17 2.11 -4.06 -13.40
N SER A 18 2.82 -3.02 -13.82
CA SER A 18 4.20 -2.72 -13.40
C SER A 18 4.28 -1.36 -12.71
N PHE A 19 5.26 -1.22 -11.82
CA PHE A 19 5.59 0.07 -11.22
C PHE A 19 6.04 1.12 -12.24
N ALA A 20 6.58 0.69 -13.38
CA ALA A 20 6.96 1.58 -14.47
C ALA A 20 5.75 2.28 -15.15
N ASP A 21 4.54 1.76 -14.95
CA ASP A 21 3.31 2.35 -15.48
C ASP A 21 2.72 3.40 -14.51
N LEU A 22 3.34 3.61 -13.33
CA LEU A 22 2.97 4.64 -12.35
C LEU A 22 3.82 5.91 -12.55
N LYS A 23 3.41 7.01 -11.91
CA LYS A 23 4.20 8.26 -11.89
C LYS A 23 5.66 7.96 -11.51
N PRO A 24 6.66 8.61 -12.14
CA PRO A 24 8.07 8.36 -11.92
C PRO A 24 8.49 8.27 -10.44
N PRO A 25 9.46 7.39 -10.13
CA PRO A 25 9.81 7.04 -8.76
C PRO A 25 10.48 8.22 -8.04
N ASP A 26 9.98 8.51 -6.85
CA ASP A 26 10.73 9.26 -5.84
C ASP A 26 11.50 8.27 -4.96
N VAL A 27 12.63 8.70 -4.38
CA VAL A 27 13.44 7.87 -3.49
C VAL A 27 13.47 8.47 -2.09
N VAL A 28 13.08 7.68 -1.08
CA VAL A 28 13.14 8.08 0.34
C VAL A 28 13.87 7.00 1.11
N ASP A 29 14.95 7.37 1.80
CA ASP A 29 15.80 6.46 2.58
C ASP A 29 16.27 5.20 1.78
N GLY A 30 16.42 5.36 0.46
CA GLY A 30 16.82 4.29 -0.46
C GLY A 30 15.69 3.34 -0.89
N TYR A 31 14.42 3.65 -0.56
CA TYR A 31 13.24 2.94 -1.03
C TYR A 31 12.60 3.69 -2.18
N GLN A 32 12.17 2.95 -3.20
CA GLN A 32 11.43 3.51 -4.31
C GLN A 32 9.98 3.75 -3.89
N ILE A 33 9.49 4.95 -4.18
CA ILE A 33 8.12 5.37 -3.91
C ILE A 33 7.47 5.72 -5.25
N TYR A 34 6.31 5.13 -5.49
CA TYR A 34 5.50 5.36 -6.69
C TYR A 34 4.14 5.92 -6.29
N GLY A 35 3.53 6.74 -7.13
CA GLY A 35 2.20 7.30 -6.89
C GLY A 35 2.07 8.72 -7.42
N THR A 36 0.84 9.22 -7.51
CA THR A 36 0.56 10.60 -7.93
C THR A 36 1.13 11.61 -6.90
N PRO A 37 1.64 12.78 -7.32
CA PRO A 37 1.93 13.83 -6.34
C PRO A 37 0.62 14.26 -5.69
N ALA A 38 0.63 14.45 -4.36
CA ALA A 38 -0.54 14.86 -3.62
C ALA A 38 -1.00 16.27 -4.07
N GLN A 39 -2.09 16.32 -4.82
CA GLN A 39 -2.96 17.50 -4.91
C GLN A 39 -4.18 17.34 -3.97
N ASP A 40 -4.59 16.09 -3.71
CA ASP A 40 -5.61 15.69 -2.74
C ASP A 40 -5.27 14.27 -2.20
N ILE A 41 -5.33 14.09 -0.88
CA ILE A 41 -4.99 12.83 -0.20
C ILE A 41 -6.02 11.72 -0.40
N THR A 42 -7.24 12.08 -0.81
CA THR A 42 -8.31 11.13 -1.12
C THR A 42 -8.06 10.39 -2.44
N GLU A 43 -7.23 10.96 -3.32
CA GLU A 43 -6.88 10.42 -4.64
C GLU A 43 -5.46 9.85 -4.72
N THR A 44 -4.69 9.93 -3.62
CA THR A 44 -3.27 9.55 -3.63
C THR A 44 -3.08 8.07 -3.27
N PHE A 45 -2.70 7.26 -4.26
CA PHE A 45 -2.20 5.90 -4.06
C PHE A 45 -0.67 5.91 -4.04
N ILE A 46 -0.09 5.89 -2.85
CA ILE A 46 1.37 5.80 -2.69
C ILE A 46 1.75 4.35 -2.45
N PHE A 47 2.71 3.86 -3.22
CA PHE A 47 3.35 2.57 -3.07
C PHE A 47 4.80 2.75 -2.67
N VAL A 48 5.28 1.91 -1.74
CA VAL A 48 6.70 1.81 -1.40
C VAL A 48 7.15 0.40 -1.75
N ASP A 49 8.07 0.30 -2.70
CA ASP A 49 8.66 -0.96 -3.13
C ASP A 49 9.96 -1.21 -2.37
N GLY A 50 9.99 -2.29 -1.59
CA GLY A 50 11.17 -2.81 -0.93
C GLY A 50 12.15 -3.49 -1.88
N GLY A 51 11.75 -3.75 -3.12
CA GLY A 51 12.57 -4.32 -4.19
C GLY A 51 13.28 -5.60 -3.75
N ALA A 52 14.49 -5.83 -4.30
CA ALA A 52 15.32 -6.96 -3.91
C ALA A 52 15.81 -6.91 -2.45
N ARG A 53 15.79 -5.72 -1.82
CA ARG A 53 16.29 -5.50 -0.46
C ARG A 53 15.42 -6.20 0.58
N GLU A 54 14.10 -6.14 0.42
CA GLU A 54 13.15 -6.67 1.41
C GLU A 54 12.12 -7.63 0.83
N GLY A 55 11.86 -7.56 -0.48
CA GLY A 55 10.89 -8.43 -1.13
C GLY A 55 9.44 -8.16 -0.76
N GLU A 56 9.15 -6.96 -0.25
CA GLU A 56 7.82 -6.52 0.18
C GLU A 56 7.44 -5.20 -0.49
N ILE A 57 6.14 -5.00 -0.70
CA ILE A 57 5.55 -3.75 -1.18
C ILE A 57 4.57 -3.27 -0.12
N ALA A 58 4.54 -1.97 0.11
CA ALA A 58 3.51 -1.35 0.93
C ALA A 58 2.68 -0.33 0.16
N SER A 59 1.43 -0.17 0.56
CA SER A 59 0.52 0.85 0.02
C SER A 59 -0.07 1.70 1.15
N ILE A 60 -0.13 3.01 0.93
CA ILE A 60 -0.69 3.98 1.86
C ILE A 60 -2.17 4.18 1.51
N HIS A 61 -3.03 4.11 2.53
CA HIS A 61 -4.47 4.34 2.42
C HIS A 61 -4.87 5.34 3.49
N LEU A 62 -5.00 6.62 3.13
CA LEU A 62 -5.29 7.67 4.12
C LEU A 62 -6.72 7.57 4.72
N LEU A 63 -7.65 6.87 4.07
CA LEU A 63 -9.07 6.90 4.46
C LEU A 63 -9.77 5.53 4.58
N SER A 64 -9.16 4.41 4.13
CA SER A 64 -9.98 3.26 3.71
C SER A 64 -9.89 1.96 4.52
N VAL A 65 -9.11 1.85 5.60
CA VAL A 65 -9.03 0.54 6.28
C VAL A 65 -9.82 0.49 7.57
N LEU A 66 -9.90 1.60 8.32
CA LEU A 66 -10.55 1.66 9.62
C LEU A 66 -11.00 3.08 9.92
N GLN A 67 -12.30 3.35 9.88
CA GLN A 67 -12.93 4.39 10.70
C GLN A 67 -12.10 5.68 10.88
N ASN A 68 -11.85 6.43 9.81
CA ASN A 68 -11.19 7.75 9.83
C ASN A 68 -9.73 7.78 10.36
N SER A 69 -8.99 6.66 10.30
CA SER A 69 -7.58 6.63 10.69
C SER A 69 -6.65 6.38 9.50
N GLN A 70 -5.55 7.14 9.44
CA GLN A 70 -4.49 6.95 8.46
C GLN A 70 -3.87 5.56 8.62
N ALA A 71 -3.76 4.82 7.52
CA ALA A 71 -3.26 3.46 7.55
C ALA A 71 -2.36 3.15 6.36
N PHE A 72 -1.62 2.05 6.48
CA PHE A 72 -0.94 1.44 5.36
C PHE A 72 -1.01 -0.08 5.43
N VAL A 73 -0.79 -0.71 4.29
CA VAL A 73 -0.77 -2.16 4.15
C VAL A 73 0.59 -2.57 3.65
N VAL A 74 1.21 -3.56 4.29
CA VAL A 74 2.42 -4.24 3.83
C VAL A 74 2.01 -5.58 3.25
N VAL A 75 2.42 -5.85 2.02
CA VAL A 75 2.08 -7.05 1.28
C VAL A 75 3.38 -7.71 0.84
N PRO A 76 3.59 -9.00 1.16
CA PRO A 76 4.73 -9.74 0.62
C PRO A 76 4.61 -9.85 -0.90
N GLY A 77 5.63 -9.39 -1.62
CA GLY A 77 5.61 -9.31 -3.08
C GLY A 77 6.65 -8.32 -3.60
N ARG A 78 7.17 -8.57 -4.80
CA ARG A 78 8.22 -7.79 -5.47
C ARG A 78 7.75 -7.03 -6.70
N THR A 79 6.54 -7.33 -7.17
CA THR A 79 5.95 -6.68 -8.34
C THR A 79 4.56 -6.16 -8.02
N LEU A 80 4.10 -5.15 -8.76
CA LEU A 80 2.74 -4.65 -8.62
C LEU A 80 1.70 -5.75 -8.89
N ALA A 81 1.96 -6.66 -9.82
CA ALA A 81 1.13 -7.84 -10.05
C ALA A 81 1.07 -8.80 -8.85
N GLU A 82 2.20 -9.07 -8.19
CA GLU A 82 2.23 -9.85 -6.94
C GLU A 82 1.48 -9.14 -5.82
N TYR A 83 1.70 -7.84 -5.65
CA TYR A 83 0.97 -7.02 -4.70
C TYR A 83 -0.55 -7.17 -4.89
N VAL A 84 -1.07 -6.99 -6.11
CA VAL A 84 -2.52 -7.07 -6.38
C VAL A 84 -3.08 -8.45 -6.00
N ARG A 85 -2.37 -9.53 -6.37
CA ARG A 85 -2.76 -10.90 -6.01
C ARG A 85 -2.72 -11.14 -4.50
N ASN A 86 -1.71 -10.60 -3.82
CA ASN A 86 -1.43 -10.89 -2.40
C ASN A 86 -2.08 -9.89 -1.44
N THR A 87 -2.66 -8.79 -1.91
CA THR A 87 -3.25 -7.73 -1.07
C THR A 87 -4.33 -8.25 -0.13
N ARG A 88 -5.05 -9.31 -0.53
CA ARG A 88 -6.09 -9.97 0.28
C ARG A 88 -5.63 -11.27 0.93
N SER A 89 -4.35 -11.62 0.79
CA SER A 89 -3.79 -12.84 1.39
C SER A 89 -3.58 -12.68 2.90
N ALA A 90 -3.60 -13.79 3.64
CA ALA A 90 -3.38 -13.81 5.08
C ALA A 90 -2.00 -13.30 5.52
N GLY A 91 -1.01 -13.26 4.61
CA GLY A 91 0.34 -12.75 4.89
C GLY A 91 0.47 -11.23 4.85
N SER A 92 -0.57 -10.51 4.43
CA SER A 92 -0.53 -9.06 4.31
C SER A 92 -0.90 -8.38 5.63
N LYS A 93 -0.09 -7.43 6.10
CA LYS A 93 -0.26 -6.74 7.39
C LYS A 93 -0.82 -5.35 7.22
N VAL A 94 -1.76 -4.96 8.07
CA VAL A 94 -2.32 -3.59 8.09
C VAL A 94 -1.82 -2.89 9.33
N TYR A 95 -1.43 -1.63 9.18
CA TYR A 95 -1.02 -0.78 10.29
C TYR A 95 -1.86 0.49 10.31
N SER A 96 -2.45 0.81 11.47
CA SER A 96 -2.95 2.15 11.76
C SER A 96 -1.80 3.02 12.27
N VAL A 97 -1.75 4.27 11.83
CA VAL A 97 -0.66 5.21 12.13
C VAL A 97 -1.15 6.28 13.10
N GLN A 98 -0.38 6.55 14.14
CA GLN A 98 -0.59 7.61 15.12
C GLN A 98 0.57 8.61 15.01
N CYS A 99 0.38 9.67 14.23
CA CYS A 99 1.47 10.57 13.83
C CYS A 99 2.01 11.42 14.98
N ALA A 100 1.12 11.94 15.84
CA ALA A 100 1.53 12.73 17.00
C ALA A 100 2.45 11.93 17.94
N GLU A 101 2.12 10.66 18.17
CA GLU A 101 2.87 9.75 19.02
C GLU A 101 4.04 9.05 18.31
N LYS A 102 4.15 9.22 16.98
CA LYS A 102 5.13 8.54 16.12
C LYS A 102 5.13 7.02 16.32
N THR A 103 3.93 6.45 16.36
CA THR A 103 3.72 5.01 16.59
C THR A 103 2.72 4.41 15.62
N VAL A 104 2.81 3.10 15.38
CA VAL A 104 1.80 2.32 14.64
C VAL A 104 1.14 1.28 15.54
N ARG A 105 -0.01 0.79 15.13
CA ARG A 105 -0.61 -0.44 15.66
C ARG A 105 -0.94 -1.37 14.51
N GLU A 106 -0.57 -2.64 14.63
CA GLU A 106 -1.06 -3.66 13.70
C GLU A 106 -2.56 -3.81 13.87
N VAL A 107 -3.26 -4.04 12.77
CA VAL A 107 -4.72 -4.16 12.73
C VAL A 107 -5.09 -5.49 12.14
N GLU A 108 -5.85 -6.26 12.92
CA GLU A 108 -6.52 -7.45 12.42
C GLU A 108 -7.64 -7.05 11.45
N ARG A 109 -7.50 -7.40 10.16
CA ARG A 109 -8.46 -7.00 9.12
C ARG A 109 -9.86 -7.52 9.34
N ARG A 110 -10.01 -8.72 9.92
CA ARG A 110 -11.33 -9.36 10.06
C ARG A 110 -12.15 -8.74 11.17
N THR A 111 -11.49 -8.33 12.25
CA THR A 111 -12.15 -7.87 13.48
C THR A 111 -11.95 -6.39 13.74
N ASN A 112 -11.11 -5.72 12.95
CA ASN A 112 -10.65 -4.35 13.17
C ASN A 112 -9.96 -4.13 14.53
N ALA A 113 -9.55 -5.22 15.19
CA ALA A 113 -8.87 -5.16 16.47
C ALA A 113 -7.47 -4.56 16.30
N GLN A 114 -7.11 -3.63 17.17
CA GLN A 114 -5.80 -2.99 17.16
C GLN A 114 -4.87 -3.66 18.16
N GLY A 115 -3.66 -3.97 17.69
CA GLY A 115 -2.58 -4.50 18.51
C GLY A 115 -1.92 -3.46 19.42
N ALA A 116 -0.82 -3.87 20.04
CA ALA A 116 0.01 -3.00 20.86
C ALA A 116 0.61 -1.85 20.05
N ARG A 117 0.94 -0.76 20.74
CA ARG A 117 1.60 0.40 20.14
C ARG A 117 3.07 0.10 19.86
N ILE A 118 3.50 0.29 18.62
CA ILE A 118 4.87 0.06 18.14
C ILE A 118 5.48 1.40 17.73
N PRO A 119 6.54 1.87 18.38
CA PRO A 119 7.25 3.09 17.97
C PRO A 119 7.88 2.99 16.57
N PHE A 120 7.88 4.08 15.80
CA PHE A 120 8.47 4.10 14.45
C PHE A 120 9.95 3.73 14.39
N ASN A 121 10.72 3.97 15.47
CA ASN A 121 12.13 3.60 15.52
C ASN A 121 12.35 2.08 15.66
N ARG A 122 11.32 1.32 16.05
CA ARG A 122 11.32 -0.14 16.08
C ARG A 122 10.79 -0.76 14.79
N LEU A 123 10.23 0.06 13.90
CA LEU A 123 9.93 -0.39 12.54
C LEU A 123 11.23 -0.41 11.74
N HIS A 124 11.32 -1.38 10.84
CA HIS A 124 12.41 -1.51 9.89
C HIS A 124 11.87 -1.42 8.48
N GLY A 125 12.77 -1.07 7.57
CA GLY A 125 12.49 -1.27 6.16
C GLY A 125 11.36 -0.45 5.57
N VAL A 126 10.64 -1.09 4.64
CA VAL A 126 9.41 -0.61 4.01
C VAL A 126 8.43 -0.13 5.07
N SER A 127 8.19 -0.90 6.13
CA SER A 127 7.24 -0.51 7.19
C SER A 127 7.60 0.82 7.86
N LYS A 128 8.89 1.09 8.09
CA LYS A 128 9.36 2.36 8.69
C LYS A 128 9.18 3.53 7.73
N VAL A 129 9.54 3.35 6.47
CA VAL A 129 9.45 4.40 5.45
C VAL A 129 8.00 4.77 5.21
N VAL A 130 7.14 3.77 5.08
CA VAL A 130 5.71 3.97 4.83
C VAL A 130 5.05 4.70 6.00
N ALA A 131 5.33 4.30 7.25
CA ALA A 131 4.79 5.01 8.42
C ALA A 131 5.16 6.51 8.44
N ARG A 132 6.39 6.85 8.00
CA ARG A 132 6.83 8.25 7.88
C ARG A 132 6.14 8.98 6.73
N ALA A 133 5.99 8.32 5.58
CA ALA A 133 5.32 8.89 4.42
C ALA A 133 3.84 9.17 4.72
N VAL A 134 3.14 8.25 5.39
CA VAL A 134 1.74 8.42 5.81
C VAL A 134 1.57 9.72 6.61
N CYS A 135 2.43 9.95 7.61
CA CYS A 135 2.34 11.16 8.43
C CYS A 135 2.68 12.44 7.68
N LYS A 136 3.69 12.42 6.80
CA LYS A 136 4.02 13.59 5.96
C LYS A 136 2.85 14.00 5.07
N VAL A 137 2.16 13.02 4.48
CA VAL A 137 1.02 13.28 3.60
C VAL A 137 -0.16 13.84 4.40
N ALA A 138 -0.40 13.29 5.59
CA ALA A 138 -1.44 13.79 6.48
C ALA A 138 -1.22 15.21 7.00
N GLU A 139 0.03 15.60 7.26
CA GLU A 139 0.37 16.96 7.71
C GLU A 139 0.18 18.02 6.61
N GLN A 140 0.05 17.61 5.34
CA GLN A 140 -0.18 18.48 4.19
C GLN A 140 -1.66 18.64 3.82
N SER A 141 -2.56 17.97 4.56
CA SER A 141 -4.02 17.95 4.34
C SER A 141 -4.76 18.84 5.32
#